data_AF-A0A3A5K0E8-F1
#
_entry.id   AF-A0A3A5K0E8-F1
#
_cell.length_a   1.000
_cell.length_b   1.000
_cell.length_c   1.000
_cell.angle_alpha   90.00
_cell.angle_beta   90.00
_cell.angle_gamma   90.00
#
_symmetry.space_group_name_H-M   'P 1'
#
loop_
_entity.id
_entity.type
_entity.pdbx_description
1 polymer ?
#
loop_
_entity_poly.entity_id
_entity_poly.type
_entity_poly.pdbx_seq_one_letter_code
_entity_poly.pdbx_strand_id
1 'polypeptide(L)'
;MEDDVMAQGHNEGDSKIEALLAVVEQFQPGVRERFELRRRIDPAFAEAVLTYAARLFGRPVLDVRTRLLVMVGQFTMSRRHARLRETVIAACNHGLNLNEVLEVILQCSIYGGESIVDEPLEIFAEEAGARGLLDGVSAKALQPGQRNAERSLEAERQTWHPVDSKDPRADALLKKYGWHGISIALVLRPLHTLNNATFLESLDENFTHAFYDFGYSDMYGRQVLDHRTRLLCMVGNTLAIGEIVQTRHHMRTAIKQGASAREVLEVLFQSVVTVGHPNIVPERFRDLAKIVEEESGASF
;
A
#
# COMPACT_ATOMS: atom_id res chain seq x y z
N MET A 1 48.78 -23.50 -2.99
CA MET A 1 48.44 -22.32 -2.16
C MET A 1 47.61 -21.33 -2.94
N GLU A 2 47.87 -21.08 -4.23
CA GLU A 2 47.00 -20.26 -5.11
C GLU A 2 45.65 -20.93 -5.43
N ASP A 3 45.60 -22.23 -5.68
CA ASP A 3 44.34 -22.95 -5.94
C ASP A 3 43.38 -22.97 -4.74
N ASP A 4 43.92 -22.93 -3.53
CA ASP A 4 43.15 -22.97 -2.27
C ASP A 4 42.53 -21.59 -1.96
N VAL A 5 43.22 -20.49 -2.31
CA VAL A 5 42.72 -19.12 -2.19
C VAL A 5 41.64 -18.81 -3.24
N MET A 6 41.81 -19.32 -4.47
CA MET A 6 40.81 -19.18 -5.53
C MET A 6 39.55 -20.01 -5.26
N ALA A 7 39.69 -21.19 -4.65
CA ALA A 7 38.55 -22.02 -4.22
C ALA A 7 37.81 -21.41 -3.01
N GLN A 8 38.53 -20.85 -2.03
CA GLN A 8 37.94 -20.15 -0.89
C GLN A 8 37.21 -18.87 -1.31
N GLY A 9 37.79 -18.09 -2.24
CA GLY A 9 37.15 -16.88 -2.79
C GLY A 9 35.88 -17.15 -3.61
N HIS A 10 35.82 -18.26 -4.35
CA HIS A 10 34.58 -18.69 -5.02
C HIS A 10 33.51 -19.11 -4.01
N ASN A 11 33.88 -19.85 -2.96
CA ASN A 11 32.96 -20.36 -1.94
C ASN A 11 32.36 -19.24 -1.06
N GLU A 12 33.15 -18.20 -0.73
CA GLU A 12 32.65 -17.02 -0.02
C GLU A 12 31.70 -16.16 -0.87
N GLY A 13 32.00 -16.02 -2.17
CA GLY A 13 31.14 -15.33 -3.13
C GLY A 13 29.75 -15.97 -3.23
N ASP A 14 29.72 -17.29 -3.41
CA ASP A 14 28.49 -18.06 -3.50
C ASP A 14 27.68 -18.01 -2.19
N SER A 15 28.34 -18.12 -1.03
CA SER A 15 27.68 -17.98 0.28
C SER A 15 27.05 -16.60 0.46
N LYS A 16 27.69 -15.53 -0.04
CA LYS A 16 27.13 -14.17 0.03
C LYS A 16 25.91 -14.02 -0.87
N ILE A 17 25.96 -14.53 -2.10
CA ILE A 17 24.83 -14.48 -3.03
C ILE A 17 23.63 -15.22 -2.46
N GLU A 18 23.84 -16.40 -1.88
CA GLU A 18 22.77 -17.17 -1.24
C GLU A 18 22.10 -16.43 -0.09
N ALA A 19 22.88 -15.74 0.77
CA ALA A 19 22.32 -14.92 1.83
C ALA A 19 21.46 -13.76 1.30
N LEU A 20 21.89 -13.12 0.21
CA LEU A 20 21.12 -12.04 -0.42
C LEU A 20 19.84 -12.56 -1.09
N LEU A 21 19.92 -13.71 -1.76
CA LEU A 21 18.76 -14.39 -2.36
C LEU A 21 17.72 -14.73 -1.29
N ALA A 22 18.15 -15.31 -0.17
CA ALA A 22 17.26 -15.66 0.93
C ALA A 22 16.47 -14.45 1.49
N VAL A 23 17.09 -13.26 1.57
CA VAL A 23 16.40 -12.04 1.99
C VAL A 23 15.33 -11.62 0.99
N VAL A 24 15.64 -11.61 -0.31
CA VAL A 24 14.70 -11.14 -1.33
C VAL A 24 13.59 -12.17 -1.58
N GLU A 25 13.90 -13.46 -1.48
CA GLU A 25 12.98 -14.58 -1.68
C GLU A 25 11.79 -14.55 -0.73
N GLN A 26 11.97 -14.02 0.49
CA GLN A 26 10.87 -13.81 1.44
C GLN A 26 9.72 -12.96 0.86
N PHE A 27 10.03 -12.04 -0.04
CA PHE A 27 9.05 -11.11 -0.62
C PHE A 27 8.77 -11.41 -2.10
N GLN A 28 9.69 -12.13 -2.76
CA GLN A 28 9.71 -12.31 -4.20
C GLN A 28 10.20 -13.73 -4.55
N PRO A 29 9.36 -14.77 -4.36
CA PRO A 29 9.75 -16.17 -4.48
C PRO A 29 10.38 -16.56 -5.83
N GLY A 30 10.14 -15.82 -6.91
CA GLY A 30 10.80 -16.07 -8.20
C GLY A 30 12.21 -15.46 -8.34
N VAL A 31 12.82 -14.94 -7.27
CA VAL A 31 14.07 -14.17 -7.36
C VAL A 31 15.24 -15.02 -7.85
N ARG A 32 15.30 -16.30 -7.46
CA ARG A 32 16.39 -17.21 -7.87
C ARG A 32 16.44 -17.41 -9.38
N GLU A 33 15.28 -17.69 -9.99
CA GLU A 33 15.17 -17.85 -11.44
C GLU A 33 15.54 -16.54 -12.17
N ARG A 34 15.03 -15.39 -11.69
CA ARG A 34 15.39 -14.09 -12.25
C ARG A 34 16.87 -13.77 -12.12
N PHE A 35 17.48 -14.11 -10.99
CA PHE A 35 18.90 -13.89 -10.75
C PHE A 35 19.73 -14.73 -11.71
N GLU A 36 19.44 -16.02 -11.87
CA GLU A 36 20.16 -16.89 -12.80
C GLU A 36 20.03 -16.44 -14.26
N LEU A 37 18.83 -16.02 -14.68
CA LEU A 37 18.63 -15.46 -16.01
C LEU A 37 19.49 -14.20 -16.21
N ARG A 38 19.45 -13.26 -15.25
CA ARG A 38 20.24 -12.02 -15.32
C ARG A 38 21.73 -12.32 -15.30
N ARG A 39 22.18 -13.26 -14.47
CA ARG A 39 23.59 -13.64 -14.31
C ARG A 39 24.16 -14.21 -15.61
N ARG A 40 23.36 -14.95 -16.39
CA ARG A 40 23.77 -15.45 -17.72
C ARG A 40 23.95 -14.34 -18.76
N ILE A 41 23.19 -13.24 -18.63
CA ILE A 41 23.22 -12.11 -19.58
C ILE A 41 24.27 -11.08 -19.16
N ASP A 42 24.26 -10.70 -17.89
CA ASP A 42 25.14 -9.70 -17.27
C ASP A 42 25.29 -10.00 -15.76
N PRO A 43 26.39 -10.68 -15.36
CA PRO A 43 26.66 -11.00 -13.96
C PRO A 43 26.73 -9.76 -13.05
N ALA A 44 27.36 -8.68 -13.53
CA ALA A 44 27.54 -7.47 -12.73
C ALA A 44 26.20 -6.81 -12.43
N PHE A 45 25.30 -6.77 -13.42
CA PHE A 45 23.92 -6.29 -13.22
C PHE A 45 23.14 -7.18 -12.25
N ALA A 46 23.24 -8.51 -12.39
CA ALA A 46 22.54 -9.46 -11.53
C ALA A 46 22.90 -9.26 -10.05
N GLU A 47 24.20 -9.19 -9.75
CA GLU A 47 24.69 -8.97 -8.39
C GLU A 47 24.34 -7.59 -7.84
N ALA A 48 24.46 -6.54 -8.65
CA ALA A 48 24.16 -5.17 -8.23
C ALA A 48 22.69 -5.02 -7.83
N VAL A 49 21.77 -5.52 -8.65
CA VAL A 49 20.33 -5.44 -8.37
C VAL A 49 19.93 -6.32 -7.19
N LEU A 50 20.50 -7.53 -7.08
CA LEU A 50 20.25 -8.42 -5.95
C LEU A 50 20.71 -7.78 -4.63
N THR A 51 21.94 -7.27 -4.61
CA THR A 51 22.51 -6.57 -3.44
C THR A 51 21.66 -5.38 -3.05
N TYR A 52 21.24 -4.58 -4.02
CA TYR A 52 20.40 -3.40 -3.77
C TYR A 52 19.04 -3.78 -3.19
N ALA A 53 18.36 -4.78 -3.78
CA ALA A 53 17.07 -5.27 -3.29
C ALA A 53 17.18 -5.85 -1.87
N ALA A 54 18.17 -6.71 -1.61
CA ALA A 54 18.38 -7.32 -0.31
C ALA A 54 18.66 -6.27 0.79
N ARG A 55 19.44 -5.22 0.49
CA ARG A 55 19.69 -4.12 1.43
C ARG A 55 18.42 -3.37 1.85
N LEU A 56 17.46 -3.21 0.94
CA LEU A 56 16.24 -2.46 1.21
C LEU A 56 15.14 -3.34 1.83
N PHE A 57 15.05 -4.61 1.43
CA PHE A 57 14.09 -5.56 2.01
C PHE A 57 14.53 -6.10 3.37
N GLY A 58 15.84 -6.19 3.64
CA GLY A 58 16.37 -6.65 4.93
C GLY A 58 16.23 -5.65 6.08
N ARG A 59 15.61 -4.49 5.87
CA ARG A 59 15.46 -3.45 6.90
C ARG A 59 14.32 -3.82 7.86
N PRO A 60 14.52 -3.79 9.19
CA PRO A 60 13.59 -4.41 10.15
C PRO A 60 12.38 -3.53 10.53
N VAL A 61 12.35 -2.26 10.12
CA VAL A 61 11.35 -1.29 10.61
C VAL A 61 9.94 -1.57 10.10
N LEU A 62 9.80 -1.98 8.83
CA LEU A 62 8.50 -2.37 8.27
C LEU A 62 8.38 -3.90 8.28
N ASP A 63 7.35 -4.41 8.94
CA ASP A 63 7.11 -5.84 9.08
C ASP A 63 6.79 -6.53 7.73
N VAL A 64 6.90 -7.86 7.72
CA VAL A 64 6.66 -8.67 6.51
C VAL A 64 5.25 -8.49 5.98
N ARG A 65 4.24 -8.47 6.87
CA ARG A 65 2.84 -8.29 6.50
C ARG A 65 2.65 -6.99 5.70
N THR A 66 3.11 -5.87 6.25
CA THR A 66 2.91 -4.54 5.66
C THR A 66 3.75 -4.37 4.39
N ARG A 67 4.96 -4.91 4.33
CA ARG A 67 5.76 -4.94 3.08
C ARG A 67 5.00 -5.61 1.95
N LEU A 68 4.48 -6.82 2.19
CA LEU A 68 3.74 -7.57 1.18
C LEU A 68 2.44 -6.86 0.79
N LEU A 69 1.67 -6.33 1.73
CA LEU A 69 0.46 -5.56 1.42
C LEU A 69 0.77 -4.33 0.55
N VAL A 70 1.84 -3.58 0.85
CA VAL A 70 2.27 -2.46 0.00
C VAL A 70 2.66 -2.94 -1.40
N MET A 71 3.40 -4.04 -1.52
CA MET A 71 3.80 -4.60 -2.82
C MET A 71 2.61 -5.10 -3.64
N VAL A 72 1.59 -5.70 -3.01
CA VAL A 72 0.34 -6.11 -3.69
C VAL A 72 -0.29 -4.91 -4.38
N GLY A 73 -0.45 -3.82 -3.65
CA GLY A 73 -1.02 -2.60 -4.19
C GLY A 73 -0.16 -1.99 -5.30
N GLN A 74 1.17 -1.95 -5.12
CA GLN A 74 2.09 -1.45 -6.14
C GLN A 74 2.06 -2.24 -7.44
N PHE A 75 2.10 -3.58 -7.38
CA PHE A 75 2.09 -4.41 -8.58
C PHE A 75 0.71 -4.50 -9.23
N THR A 76 -0.37 -4.32 -8.46
CA THR A 76 -1.72 -4.10 -8.99
C THR A 76 -1.76 -2.79 -9.79
N MET A 77 -1.42 -1.66 -9.17
CA MET A 77 -1.47 -0.34 -9.81
C MET A 77 -0.53 -0.20 -11.02
N SER A 78 0.63 -0.86 -10.99
CA SER A 78 1.59 -0.85 -12.11
C SER A 78 1.38 -1.97 -13.14
N ARG A 79 0.31 -2.79 -12.99
CA ARG A 79 -0.04 -3.91 -13.87
C ARG A 79 1.11 -4.90 -14.11
N ARG A 80 1.94 -5.10 -13.09
CA ARG A 80 3.07 -6.06 -13.12
C ARG A 80 2.60 -7.42 -12.64
N HIS A 81 1.69 -8.05 -13.38
CA HIS A 81 0.97 -9.26 -12.97
C HIS A 81 1.86 -10.43 -12.52
N ALA A 82 2.98 -10.69 -13.21
CA ALA A 82 3.93 -11.74 -12.78
C ALA A 82 4.52 -11.44 -11.39
N ARG A 83 4.78 -10.16 -11.10
CA ARG A 83 5.28 -9.71 -9.79
C ARG A 83 4.21 -9.76 -8.73
N LEU A 84 2.98 -9.37 -9.08
CA LEU A 84 1.81 -9.50 -8.21
C LEU A 84 1.59 -10.96 -7.80
N ARG A 85 1.61 -11.90 -8.76
CA ARG A 85 1.47 -13.34 -8.50
C ARG A 85 2.48 -13.83 -7.47
N GLU A 86 3.75 -13.49 -7.64
CA GLU A 86 4.78 -13.80 -6.64
C GLU A 86 4.49 -13.21 -5.26
N THR A 87 3.99 -11.97 -5.20
CA THR A 87 3.66 -11.34 -3.92
C THR A 87 2.45 -12.01 -3.24
N VAL A 88 1.45 -12.46 -4.00
CA VAL A 88 0.32 -13.25 -3.46
C VAL A 88 0.83 -14.60 -2.94
N ILE A 89 1.73 -15.27 -3.68
CA ILE A 89 2.38 -16.50 -3.22
C ILE A 89 3.15 -16.26 -1.91
N ALA A 90 3.94 -15.19 -1.85
CA ALA A 90 4.68 -14.82 -0.64
C ALA A 90 3.73 -14.56 0.55
N ALA A 91 2.61 -13.86 0.31
CA ALA A 91 1.60 -13.62 1.33
C ALA A 91 1.00 -14.93 1.87
N CYS A 92 0.73 -15.91 0.99
CA CYS A 92 0.30 -17.24 1.40
C CYS A 92 1.37 -17.97 2.23
N ASN A 93 2.63 -17.95 1.77
CA ASN A 93 3.74 -18.64 2.45
C ASN A 93 4.01 -18.08 3.85
N HIS A 94 3.82 -16.77 4.04
CA HIS A 94 3.92 -16.10 5.35
C HIS A 94 2.64 -16.18 6.19
N GLY A 95 1.59 -16.85 5.70
CA GLY A 95 0.34 -17.05 6.43
C GLY A 95 -0.42 -15.74 6.70
N LEU A 96 -0.33 -14.75 5.80
CA LEU A 96 -1.09 -13.51 5.94
C LEU A 96 -2.60 -13.77 5.93
N ASN A 97 -3.36 -12.86 6.53
CA ASN A 97 -4.80 -12.81 6.34
C ASN A 97 -5.10 -12.40 4.88
N LEU A 98 -5.49 -13.36 4.05
CA LEU A 98 -5.73 -13.12 2.62
C LEU A 98 -6.92 -12.17 2.34
N ASN A 99 -7.82 -11.92 3.30
CA ASN A 99 -8.81 -10.85 3.17
C ASN A 99 -8.17 -9.47 3.10
N GLU A 100 -7.03 -9.26 3.75
CA GLU A 100 -6.29 -8.00 3.69
C GLU A 100 -5.60 -7.83 2.32
N VAL A 101 -5.03 -8.92 1.79
CA VAL A 101 -4.45 -8.94 0.44
C VAL A 101 -5.53 -8.62 -0.60
N LEU A 102 -6.68 -9.28 -0.51
CA LEU A 102 -7.83 -9.01 -1.36
C LEU A 102 -8.31 -7.56 -1.22
N GLU A 103 -8.40 -7.04 0.00
CA GLU A 103 -8.80 -5.65 0.24
C GLU A 103 -7.83 -4.65 -0.40
N VAL A 104 -6.52 -4.92 -0.38
CA VAL A 104 -5.53 -4.08 -1.07
C VAL A 104 -5.75 -4.09 -2.59
N ILE A 105 -6.07 -5.24 -3.18
CA ILE A 105 -6.41 -5.32 -4.62
C ILE A 105 -7.67 -4.51 -4.90
N LEU A 106 -8.75 -4.75 -4.15
CA LEU A 106 -10.04 -4.10 -4.37
C LEU A 106 -9.93 -2.57 -4.26
N GLN A 107 -9.21 -2.02 -3.28
CA GLN A 107 -9.08 -0.56 -3.15
C GLN A 107 -8.32 0.11 -4.30
N CYS A 108 -7.51 -0.65 -5.06
CA CYS A 108 -6.84 -0.11 -6.24
C CYS A 108 -7.85 0.40 -7.29
N SER A 109 -9.08 -0.12 -7.28
CA SER A 109 -10.17 0.37 -8.16
C SER A 109 -10.49 1.86 -7.98
N ILE A 110 -10.30 2.42 -6.78
CA ILE A 110 -10.58 3.83 -6.49
C ILE A 110 -9.60 4.75 -7.25
N TYR A 111 -8.35 4.33 -7.42
CA TYR A 111 -7.28 5.16 -7.99
C TYR A 111 -6.92 4.78 -9.42
N GLY A 112 -6.98 3.49 -9.75
CA GLY A 112 -6.68 2.98 -11.08
C GLY A 112 -7.90 2.74 -11.95
N GLY A 113 -9.12 2.85 -11.39
CA GLY A 113 -10.37 2.46 -12.03
C GLY A 113 -10.73 0.99 -11.81
N GLU A 114 -12.01 0.64 -11.95
CA GLU A 114 -12.53 -0.73 -11.76
C GLU A 114 -11.71 -1.78 -12.53
N SER A 115 -11.47 -1.57 -13.82
CA SER A 115 -10.88 -2.59 -14.69
C SER A 115 -9.45 -3.01 -14.33
N ILE A 116 -8.73 -2.25 -13.49
CA ILE A 116 -7.37 -2.65 -13.12
C ILE A 116 -7.32 -3.75 -12.07
N VAL A 117 -8.46 -4.14 -11.49
CA VAL A 117 -8.51 -5.19 -10.46
C VAL A 117 -8.87 -6.57 -11.02
N ASP A 118 -9.34 -6.68 -12.26
CA ASP A 118 -9.83 -7.95 -12.81
C ASP A 118 -8.73 -9.03 -12.87
N GLU A 119 -7.61 -8.80 -13.56
CA GLU A 119 -6.52 -9.78 -13.60
C GLU A 119 -5.85 -10.01 -12.22
N PRO A 120 -5.66 -8.99 -11.37
CA PRO A 120 -5.29 -9.19 -9.96
C PRO A 120 -6.21 -10.12 -9.17
N LEU A 121 -7.53 -10.02 -9.36
CA LEU A 121 -8.51 -10.88 -8.70
C LEU A 121 -8.43 -12.32 -9.21
N GLU A 122 -8.23 -12.52 -10.52
CA GLU A 122 -7.97 -13.84 -11.11
C GLU A 122 -6.70 -14.47 -10.50
N ILE A 123 -5.59 -13.74 -10.49
CA ILE A 123 -4.32 -14.18 -9.89
C ILE A 123 -4.52 -14.55 -8.42
N PHE A 124 -5.24 -13.72 -7.66
CA PHE A 124 -5.52 -13.99 -6.26
C PHE A 124 -6.34 -15.28 -6.08
N ALA A 125 -7.41 -15.46 -6.87
CA ALA A 125 -8.28 -16.62 -6.79
C ALA A 125 -7.53 -17.91 -7.16
N GLU A 126 -6.71 -17.88 -8.20
CA GLU A 126 -5.87 -19.01 -8.62
C GLU A 126 -4.86 -19.40 -7.54
N GLU A 127 -4.09 -18.44 -7.02
CA GLU A 127 -3.03 -18.75 -6.06
C GLU A 127 -3.57 -19.14 -4.67
N ALA A 128 -4.66 -18.53 -4.23
CA ALA A 128 -5.36 -18.92 -3.01
C ALA A 128 -6.05 -20.28 -3.18
N GLY A 129 -6.68 -20.53 -4.33
CA GLY A 129 -7.37 -21.78 -4.67
C GLY A 129 -6.41 -22.96 -4.76
N ALA A 130 -5.27 -22.79 -5.45
CA ALA A 130 -4.21 -23.80 -5.54
C ALA A 130 -3.63 -24.22 -4.18
N ARG A 131 -3.83 -23.39 -3.15
CA ARG A 131 -3.40 -23.65 -1.75
C ARG A 131 -4.54 -24.04 -0.82
N GLY A 132 -5.76 -24.17 -1.33
CA GLY A 132 -6.95 -24.51 -0.52
C GLY A 132 -7.37 -23.41 0.46
N LEU A 133 -6.99 -22.15 0.20
CA LEU A 133 -7.25 -21.01 1.10
C LEU A 133 -8.45 -20.16 0.66
N LEU A 134 -8.90 -20.30 -0.59
CA LEU A 134 -9.94 -19.43 -1.17
C LEU A 134 -11.29 -19.52 -0.43
N ASP A 135 -11.73 -20.72 -0.06
CA ASP A 135 -13.01 -20.91 0.64
C ASP A 135 -13.03 -20.16 1.99
N GLY A 136 -11.90 -20.14 2.69
CA GLY A 136 -11.76 -19.41 3.96
C GLY A 136 -11.78 -17.89 3.80
N VAL A 137 -11.37 -17.37 2.65
CA VAL A 137 -11.50 -15.95 2.27
C VAL A 137 -12.97 -15.66 1.95
N SER A 138 -13.57 -16.44 1.06
CA SER A 138 -14.96 -16.28 0.63
C SER A 138 -15.96 -16.38 1.78
N ALA A 139 -15.73 -17.27 2.74
CA ALA A 139 -16.58 -17.40 3.94
C ALA A 139 -16.57 -16.14 4.83
N LYS A 140 -15.57 -15.27 4.70
CA LYS A 140 -15.43 -14.00 5.44
C LYS A 140 -15.77 -12.79 4.58
N ALA A 141 -16.29 -13.00 3.36
CA ALA A 141 -16.64 -11.91 2.46
C ALA A 141 -17.73 -11.02 3.06
N LEU A 142 -17.51 -9.71 2.95
CA LEU A 142 -18.46 -8.70 3.39
C LEU A 142 -19.73 -8.72 2.55
N GLN A 143 -20.88 -8.59 3.22
CA GLN A 143 -22.16 -8.36 2.56
C GLN A 143 -22.39 -6.85 2.33
N PRO A 144 -23.13 -6.45 1.28
CA PRO A 144 -23.50 -5.06 1.06
C PRO A 144 -24.13 -4.43 2.30
N GLY A 145 -23.65 -3.26 2.71
CA GLY A 145 -24.15 -2.52 3.88
C GLY A 145 -23.78 -3.10 5.24
N GLN A 146 -23.13 -4.27 5.32
CA GLN A 146 -22.79 -4.93 6.60
C GLN A 146 -22.03 -3.99 7.55
N ARG A 147 -20.94 -3.38 7.08
CA ARG A 147 -20.09 -2.50 7.91
C ARG A 147 -20.77 -1.20 8.32
N ASN A 148 -21.71 -0.71 7.53
CA ASN A 148 -22.47 0.50 7.86
C ASN A 148 -23.34 0.27 9.12
N ALA A 149 -23.89 -0.94 9.29
CA ALA A 149 -24.66 -1.30 10.48
C ALA A 149 -23.82 -1.49 11.75
N GLU A 150 -22.50 -1.69 11.60
CA GLU A 150 -21.57 -1.93 12.72
C GLU A 150 -20.91 -0.63 13.22
N ARG A 151 -21.14 0.49 12.55
CA ARG A 151 -20.48 1.78 12.81
C ARG A 151 -21.39 2.74 13.57
N SER A 152 -20.78 3.70 14.28
CA SER A 152 -21.48 4.74 15.04
C SER A 152 -20.97 6.13 14.69
N LEU A 153 -21.87 6.99 14.20
CA LEU A 153 -21.56 8.40 13.94
C LEU A 153 -21.09 9.11 15.21
N GLU A 154 -21.68 8.80 16.37
CA GLU A 154 -21.29 9.42 17.64
C GLU A 154 -19.83 9.07 17.99
N ALA A 155 -19.45 7.81 17.84
CA ALA A 155 -18.07 7.37 18.09
C ALA A 155 -17.09 7.99 17.08
N GLU A 156 -17.45 8.04 15.80
CA GLU A 156 -16.56 8.61 14.77
C GLU A 156 -16.41 10.13 14.89
N ARG A 157 -17.43 10.86 15.33
CA ARG A 157 -17.30 12.30 15.60
C ARG A 157 -16.24 12.61 16.65
N GLN A 158 -15.97 11.70 17.57
CA GLN A 158 -14.92 11.88 18.57
C GLN A 158 -13.51 11.79 17.97
N THR A 159 -13.36 11.22 16.77
CA THR A 159 -12.08 11.10 16.06
C THR A 159 -11.89 12.16 14.97
N TRP A 160 -12.90 13.01 14.74
CA TRP A 160 -12.80 14.10 13.78
C TRP A 160 -11.81 15.16 14.24
N HIS A 161 -11.20 15.84 13.26
CA HIS A 161 -10.34 16.97 13.56
C HIS A 161 -11.17 18.11 14.23
N PRO A 162 -10.61 18.84 15.22
CA PRO A 162 -11.36 19.89 15.94
C PRO A 162 -11.90 21.02 15.05
N VAL A 163 -11.23 21.30 13.94
CA VAL A 163 -11.69 22.31 12.96
C VAL A 163 -12.97 21.84 12.28
N ASP A 164 -13.01 20.60 11.79
CA ASP A 164 -14.18 20.06 11.10
C ASP A 164 -15.35 19.86 12.05
N SER A 165 -15.06 19.45 13.29
CA SER A 165 -16.07 19.28 14.34
C SER A 165 -16.83 20.57 14.66
N LYS A 166 -16.24 21.73 14.41
CA LYS A 166 -16.83 23.06 14.64
C LYS A 166 -17.39 23.70 13.37
N ASP A 167 -17.12 23.13 12.20
CA ASP A 167 -17.53 23.70 10.93
C ASP A 167 -18.97 23.27 10.62
N PRO A 168 -19.93 24.22 10.46
CA PRO A 168 -21.32 23.88 10.21
C PRO A 168 -21.53 23.13 8.87
N ARG A 169 -20.56 23.19 7.94
CA ARG A 169 -20.61 22.41 6.71
C ARG A 169 -20.54 20.91 6.98
N ALA A 170 -19.90 20.46 8.06
CA ALA A 170 -19.82 19.04 8.38
C ALA A 170 -21.23 18.44 8.55
N ASP A 171 -22.06 19.03 9.41
CA ASP A 171 -23.44 18.57 9.63
C ASP A 171 -24.32 18.70 8.38
N ALA A 172 -24.12 19.77 7.60
CA ALA A 172 -24.82 19.95 6.33
C ALA A 172 -24.50 18.82 5.32
N LEU A 173 -23.23 18.44 5.21
CA LEU A 173 -22.80 17.34 4.35
C LEU A 173 -23.34 15.99 4.82
N LEU A 174 -23.33 15.72 6.13
CA LEU A 174 -23.92 14.48 6.66
C LEU A 174 -25.41 14.36 6.32
N LYS A 175 -26.16 15.46 6.45
CA LYS A 175 -27.59 15.49 6.14
C LYS A 175 -27.85 15.26 4.65
N LYS A 176 -26.99 15.82 3.79
CA LYS A 176 -27.16 15.77 2.33
C LYS A 176 -26.69 14.45 1.74
N TYR A 177 -25.45 14.04 2.02
CA TYR A 177 -24.78 12.91 1.39
C TYR A 177 -24.80 11.63 2.25
N GLY A 178 -25.39 11.68 3.45
CA GLY A 178 -25.32 10.59 4.40
C GLY A 178 -24.00 10.56 5.17
N TRP A 179 -24.04 9.98 6.36
CA TRP A 179 -22.92 10.11 7.30
C TRP A 179 -21.80 9.08 7.08
N HIS A 180 -22.10 7.90 6.51
CA HIS A 180 -21.16 6.78 6.42
C HIS A 180 -19.90 7.12 5.64
N GLY A 181 -20.05 7.76 4.46
CA GLY A 181 -18.92 8.20 3.63
C GLY A 181 -18.29 9.48 4.15
N ILE A 182 -19.09 10.50 4.44
CA ILE A 182 -18.60 11.81 4.89
C ILE A 182 -17.78 11.70 6.19
N SER A 183 -18.21 10.89 7.16
CA SER A 183 -17.49 10.72 8.42
C SER A 183 -16.09 10.12 8.22
N ILE A 184 -15.94 9.06 7.42
CA ILE A 184 -14.62 8.52 7.05
C ILE A 184 -13.80 9.58 6.31
N ALA A 185 -14.41 10.32 5.39
CA ALA A 185 -13.72 11.37 4.66
C ALA A 185 -13.20 12.48 5.59
N LEU A 186 -13.94 12.86 6.62
CA LEU A 186 -13.49 13.85 7.61
C LEU A 186 -12.35 13.31 8.48
N VAL A 187 -12.38 12.04 8.87
CA VAL A 187 -11.29 11.38 9.60
C VAL A 187 -9.99 11.33 8.78
N LEU A 188 -10.09 10.99 7.49
CA LEU A 188 -8.93 10.76 6.63
C LEU A 188 -8.42 12.03 5.93
N ARG A 189 -9.29 13.01 5.71
CA ARG A 189 -9.02 14.20 4.90
C ARG A 189 -9.63 15.45 5.55
N PRO A 190 -9.22 15.78 6.80
CA PRO A 190 -9.81 16.90 7.52
C PRO A 190 -9.60 18.23 6.79
N LEU A 191 -10.58 19.12 6.84
CA LEU A 191 -10.74 20.37 6.06
C LEU A 191 -10.82 20.18 4.53
N HIS A 192 -10.02 19.28 3.97
CA HIS A 192 -10.03 18.95 2.56
C HIS A 192 -11.40 18.40 2.13
N THR A 193 -12.00 17.50 2.92
CA THR A 193 -13.33 16.94 2.62
C THR A 193 -14.38 18.03 2.53
N LEU A 194 -14.40 19.00 3.45
CA LEU A 194 -15.36 20.10 3.41
C LEU A 194 -15.21 20.93 2.13
N ASN A 195 -13.97 21.30 1.80
CA ASN A 195 -13.70 22.10 0.60
C ASN A 195 -13.95 21.32 -0.69
N ASN A 196 -13.59 20.03 -0.72
CA ASN A 196 -13.76 19.16 -1.88
C ASN A 196 -15.24 18.85 -2.12
N ALA A 197 -16.03 18.60 -1.08
CA ALA A 197 -17.46 18.40 -1.23
C ALA A 197 -18.15 19.63 -1.80
N THR A 198 -17.90 20.83 -1.25
CA THR A 198 -18.45 22.08 -1.81
C THR A 198 -18.01 22.30 -3.26
N PHE A 199 -16.76 21.99 -3.59
CA PHE A 199 -16.27 22.12 -4.95
C PHE A 199 -16.95 21.15 -5.92
N LEU A 200 -16.98 19.85 -5.61
CA LEU A 200 -17.62 18.84 -6.46
C LEU A 200 -19.12 19.11 -6.59
N GLU A 201 -19.79 19.52 -5.53
CA GLU A 201 -21.21 19.88 -5.54
C GLU A 201 -21.49 21.05 -6.49
N SER A 202 -20.60 22.04 -6.53
CA SER A 202 -20.72 23.17 -7.46
C SER A 202 -20.59 22.77 -8.94
N LEU A 203 -20.03 21.58 -9.21
CA LEU A 203 -19.91 21.01 -10.54
C LEU A 203 -21.08 20.07 -10.84
N ASP A 204 -21.32 19.08 -9.98
CA ASP A 204 -22.38 18.09 -10.11
C ASP A 204 -22.68 17.39 -8.77
N GLU A 205 -23.92 17.51 -8.32
CA GLU A 205 -24.38 16.91 -7.05
C GLU A 205 -24.44 15.38 -7.10
N ASN A 206 -24.86 14.78 -8.21
CA ASN A 206 -24.98 13.33 -8.35
C ASN A 206 -23.61 12.66 -8.35
N PHE A 207 -22.63 13.27 -9.01
CA PHE A 207 -21.25 12.84 -8.95
C PHE A 207 -20.70 12.95 -7.53
N THR A 208 -21.03 14.03 -6.81
CA THR A 208 -20.61 14.20 -5.41
C THR A 208 -21.16 13.08 -4.52
N HIS A 209 -22.43 12.70 -4.69
CA HIS A 209 -23.01 11.52 -4.06
C HIS A 209 -22.21 10.26 -4.39
N ALA A 210 -22.06 9.94 -5.67
CA ALA A 210 -21.37 8.72 -6.11
C ALA A 210 -19.92 8.64 -5.60
N PHE A 211 -19.21 9.79 -5.56
CA PHE A 211 -17.84 9.86 -5.08
C PHE A 211 -17.70 9.51 -3.61
N TYR A 212 -18.57 10.07 -2.74
CA TYR A 212 -18.52 9.78 -1.30
C TYR A 212 -19.12 8.42 -0.94
N ASP A 213 -20.15 7.98 -1.66
CA ASP A 213 -20.74 6.66 -1.49
C ASP A 213 -19.74 5.57 -1.86
N PHE A 214 -19.21 5.58 -3.08
CA PHE A 214 -18.28 4.54 -3.50
C PHE A 214 -16.95 4.60 -2.75
N GLY A 215 -16.27 5.76 -2.78
CA GLY A 215 -14.90 5.86 -2.27
C GLY A 215 -14.82 5.74 -0.75
N TYR A 216 -15.71 6.41 -0.02
CA TYR A 216 -15.61 6.53 1.43
C TYR A 216 -16.56 5.65 2.21
N SER A 217 -17.81 5.46 1.76
CA SER A 217 -18.74 4.51 2.40
C SER A 217 -18.38 3.07 2.02
N ASP A 218 -18.47 2.74 0.73
CA ASP A 218 -18.50 1.35 0.29
C ASP A 218 -17.12 0.72 0.16
N MET A 219 -16.07 1.53 0.01
CA MET A 219 -14.68 1.07 -0.02
C MET A 219 -13.95 1.34 1.30
N TYR A 220 -13.65 2.59 1.66
CA TYR A 220 -12.90 2.85 2.89
C TYR A 220 -13.67 2.47 4.16
N GLY A 221 -15.00 2.51 4.14
CA GLY A 221 -15.87 2.06 5.23
C GLY A 221 -15.92 0.54 5.44
N ARG A 222 -15.30 -0.26 4.58
CA ARG A 222 -15.22 -1.73 4.74
C ARG A 222 -14.44 -2.18 5.96
N GLN A 223 -13.48 -1.35 6.42
CA GLN A 223 -12.68 -1.58 7.62
C GLN A 223 -12.05 -2.98 7.74
N VAL A 224 -11.80 -3.66 6.61
CA VAL A 224 -11.01 -4.91 6.58
C VAL A 224 -9.55 -4.60 6.89
N LEU A 225 -9.07 -3.44 6.43
CA LEU A 225 -7.80 -2.82 6.84
C LEU A 225 -8.10 -1.64 7.76
N ASP A 226 -7.32 -1.52 8.83
CA ASP A 226 -7.26 -0.28 9.61
C ASP A 226 -6.73 0.88 8.75
N HIS A 227 -7.05 2.12 9.14
CA HIS A 227 -6.67 3.31 8.37
C HIS A 227 -5.16 3.46 8.22
N ARG A 228 -4.38 3.14 9.27
CA ARG A 228 -2.92 3.20 9.25
C ARG A 228 -2.33 2.35 8.13
N THR A 229 -2.65 1.06 8.11
CA THR A 229 -2.19 0.07 7.14
C THR A 229 -2.69 0.40 5.74
N ARG A 230 -3.97 0.78 5.63
CA ARG A 230 -4.56 1.21 4.36
C ARG A 230 -3.76 2.35 3.74
N LEU A 231 -3.47 3.38 4.53
CA LEU A 231 -2.77 4.56 4.04
C LEU A 231 -1.31 4.29 3.67
N LEU A 232 -0.62 3.40 4.39
CA LEU A 232 0.71 2.93 3.97
C LEU A 232 0.65 2.23 2.60
N CYS A 233 -0.37 1.40 2.36
CA CYS A 233 -0.60 0.80 1.03
C CYS A 233 -0.91 1.88 -0.02
N MET A 234 -1.72 2.88 0.34
CA MET A 234 -2.05 3.99 -0.57
C MET A 234 -0.85 4.83 -0.98
N VAL A 235 0.10 5.08 -0.06
CA VAL A 235 1.40 5.69 -0.40
C VAL A 235 2.11 4.85 -1.47
N GLY A 236 2.18 3.52 -1.30
CA GLY A 236 2.74 2.63 -2.30
C GLY A 236 2.03 2.70 -3.65
N ASN A 237 0.70 2.68 -3.64
CA ASN A 237 -0.16 2.70 -4.83
C ASN A 237 0.06 3.96 -5.67
N THR A 238 0.08 5.13 -5.04
CA THR A 238 0.23 6.40 -5.74
C THR A 238 1.64 6.59 -6.29
N LEU A 239 2.66 6.07 -5.59
CA LEU A 239 4.04 6.02 -6.12
C LEU A 239 4.15 5.15 -7.39
N ALA A 240 3.40 4.04 -7.45
CA ALA A 240 3.44 3.12 -8.58
C ALA A 240 2.93 3.74 -9.89
N ILE A 241 2.04 4.72 -9.81
CA ILE A 241 1.51 5.45 -10.97
C ILE A 241 2.06 6.87 -11.10
N GLY A 242 3.02 7.26 -10.26
CA GLY A 242 3.63 8.59 -10.30
C GLY A 242 2.69 9.73 -9.87
N GLU A 243 1.61 9.42 -9.15
CA GLU A 243 0.69 10.43 -8.65
C GLU A 243 1.33 11.11 -7.42
N ILE A 244 1.59 12.41 -7.50
CA ILE A 244 2.40 13.12 -6.51
C ILE A 244 1.57 13.83 -5.43
N VAL A 245 0.35 14.27 -5.75
CA VAL A 245 -0.46 15.11 -4.85
C VAL A 245 -1.06 14.23 -3.76
N GLN A 246 -1.68 13.12 -4.14
CA GLN A 246 -2.22 12.12 -3.23
C GLN A 246 -1.09 11.38 -2.52
N THR A 247 0.08 11.13 -3.12
CA THR A 247 1.21 10.56 -2.36
C THR A 247 1.54 11.41 -1.13
N ARG A 248 1.69 12.73 -1.28
CA ARG A 248 1.92 13.64 -0.14
C ARG A 248 0.78 13.58 0.87
N HIS A 249 -0.46 13.52 0.39
CA HIS A 249 -1.61 13.49 1.26
C HIS A 249 -1.67 12.19 2.08
N HIS A 250 -1.46 11.05 1.45
CA HIS A 250 -1.45 9.75 2.12
C HIS A 250 -0.29 9.61 3.10
N MET A 251 0.89 10.16 2.81
CA MET A 251 1.99 10.17 3.78
C MET A 251 1.59 10.94 5.05
N ARG A 252 1.01 12.14 4.89
CA ARG A 252 0.54 12.96 6.03
C ARG A 252 -0.57 12.26 6.81
N THR A 253 -1.60 11.77 6.12
CA THR A 253 -2.71 11.10 6.79
C THR A 253 -2.26 9.80 7.44
N ALA A 254 -1.34 9.03 6.85
CA ALA A 254 -0.81 7.82 7.48
C ALA A 254 -0.20 8.14 8.86
N ILE A 255 0.57 9.22 8.96
CA ILE A 255 1.15 9.68 10.22
C ILE A 255 0.06 10.08 11.22
N LYS A 256 -0.95 10.84 10.79
CA LYS A 256 -2.09 11.22 11.64
C LYS A 256 -2.89 10.02 12.14
N GLN A 257 -2.94 8.94 11.36
CA GLN A 257 -3.62 7.69 11.69
C GLN A 257 -2.70 6.69 12.42
N GLY A 258 -1.53 7.12 12.88
CA GLY A 258 -0.66 6.35 13.77
C GLY A 258 0.50 5.61 13.10
N ALA A 259 0.75 5.80 11.80
CA ALA A 259 1.99 5.34 11.20
C ALA A 259 3.16 6.18 11.71
N SER A 260 4.30 5.57 12.00
CA SER A 260 5.50 6.34 12.25
C SER A 260 6.04 6.94 10.94
N ALA A 261 6.70 8.09 11.03
CA ALA A 261 7.41 8.66 9.90
C ALA A 261 8.47 7.69 9.33
N ARG A 262 9.02 6.81 10.17
CA ARG A 262 9.96 5.77 9.76
C ARG A 262 9.29 4.67 8.94
N GLU A 263 8.07 4.27 9.27
CA GLU A 263 7.31 3.31 8.44
C GLU A 263 6.99 3.88 7.06
N VAL A 264 6.59 5.15 7.00
CA VAL A 264 6.36 5.85 5.73
C VAL A 264 7.66 5.91 4.92
N LEU A 265 8.80 6.22 5.56
CA LEU A 265 10.10 6.22 4.90
C LEU A 265 10.49 4.83 4.37
N GLU A 266 10.21 3.75 5.11
CA GLU A 266 10.46 2.39 4.63
C GLU A 266 9.59 2.02 3.44
N VAL A 267 8.34 2.51 3.38
CA VAL A 267 7.52 2.40 2.17
C VAL A 267 8.22 3.08 1.00
N LEU A 268 8.75 4.30 1.16
CA LEU A 268 9.51 4.98 0.10
C LEU A 268 10.75 4.18 -0.31
N PHE A 269 11.53 3.66 0.64
CA PHE A 269 12.73 2.88 0.36
C PHE A 269 12.44 1.59 -0.41
N GLN A 270 11.49 0.76 0.03
CA GLN A 270 11.15 -0.45 -0.72
C GLN A 270 10.59 -0.13 -2.11
N SER A 271 9.88 1.00 -2.24
CA SER A 271 9.29 1.45 -3.50
C SER A 271 10.35 1.72 -4.56
N VAL A 272 11.58 2.10 -4.17
CA VAL A 272 12.66 2.30 -5.15
C VAL A 272 13.01 1.00 -5.88
N VAL A 273 12.85 -0.16 -5.23
CA VAL A 273 13.07 -1.48 -5.85
C VAL A 273 11.88 -1.89 -6.73
N THR A 274 10.66 -1.59 -6.33
CA THR A 274 9.45 -2.09 -6.99
C THR A 274 8.97 -1.19 -8.12
N VAL A 275 9.01 0.13 -7.95
CA VAL A 275 8.50 1.14 -8.89
C VAL A 275 9.58 2.05 -9.49
N GLY A 276 10.79 2.08 -8.91
CA GLY A 276 11.94 2.81 -9.45
C GLY A 276 12.13 4.22 -8.89
N HIS A 277 13.34 4.76 -9.06
CA HIS A 277 13.80 6.01 -8.43
C HIS A 277 13.02 7.28 -8.81
N PRO A 278 12.66 7.55 -10.08
CA PRO A 278 12.19 8.89 -10.48
C PRO A 278 10.93 9.38 -9.76
N ASN A 279 10.05 8.48 -9.35
CA ASN A 279 8.81 8.84 -8.64
C ASN A 279 9.05 9.15 -7.15
N ILE A 280 10.26 8.90 -6.64
CA ILE A 280 10.58 8.86 -5.20
C ILE A 280 11.74 9.81 -4.87
N VAL A 281 12.87 9.65 -5.57
CA VAL A 281 14.13 10.33 -5.24
C VAL A 281 14.31 11.58 -6.10
N PRO A 282 14.63 12.75 -5.52
CA PRO A 282 14.69 13.06 -4.09
C PRO A 282 13.36 13.58 -3.52
N GLU A 283 12.39 13.92 -4.37
CA GLU A 283 11.27 14.78 -3.98
C GLU A 283 10.32 14.16 -2.96
N ARG A 284 10.07 12.84 -2.98
CA ARG A 284 9.21 12.21 -1.97
C ARG A 284 9.87 12.14 -0.60
N PHE A 285 11.20 12.03 -0.55
CA PHE A 285 11.93 12.13 0.72
C PHE A 285 11.86 13.55 1.30
N ARG A 286 11.99 14.58 0.45
CA ARG A 286 11.84 15.98 0.87
C ARG A 286 10.42 16.28 1.34
N ASP A 287 9.42 15.75 0.63
CA ASP A 287 8.01 15.87 1.02
C ASP A 287 7.78 15.25 2.40
N LEU A 288 8.33 14.05 2.66
CA LEU A 288 8.20 13.41 3.97
C LEU A 288 8.88 14.21 5.08
N ALA A 289 10.11 14.72 4.85
CA ALA A 289 10.81 15.56 5.82
C ALA A 289 9.97 16.80 6.19
N LYS A 290 9.44 17.50 5.17
CA LYS A 290 8.56 18.65 5.37
C LYS A 290 7.28 18.30 6.12
N ILE A 291 6.64 17.17 5.82
CA ILE A 291 5.44 16.71 6.53
C ILE A 291 5.75 16.49 8.02
N VAL A 292 6.88 15.86 8.35
CA VAL A 292 7.26 15.62 9.74
C VAL A 292 7.53 16.93 10.47
N GLU A 293 8.24 17.86 9.85
CA GLU A 293 8.47 19.19 10.42
C GLU A 293 7.16 19.92 10.73
N GLU A 294 6.21 19.89 9.80
CA GLU A 294 4.91 20.56 9.97
C GLU A 294 4.00 19.89 11.01
N GLU A 295 3.99 18.56 11.09
CA GLU A 295 3.07 17.82 11.96
C GLU A 295 3.61 17.63 13.39
N SER A 296 4.94 17.58 13.56
CA SER A 296 5.57 17.34 14.88
C SER A 296 6.27 18.56 15.47
N GLY A 297 6.57 19.58 14.67
CA GLY A 297 7.44 20.69 15.07
C GLY A 297 8.92 20.28 15.26
N ALA A 298 9.29 19.04 14.93
CA ALA A 298 10.63 18.49 15.03
C ALA A 298 11.22 18.22 13.64
N SER A 299 12.55 18.35 13.50
CA SER A 299 13.26 17.91 12.29
C SER A 299 13.40 16.38 12.25
N PHE A 300 13.42 15.81 11.04
CA PHE A 300 13.38 14.37 10.76
C PHE A 300 14.63 13.59 11.22
#